data_AF-A0A364NLK5-F1
#
_entry.id   AF-A0A364NLK5-F1
#
_cell.length_a   1.000
_cell.length_b   1.000
_cell.length_c   1.000
_cell.angle_alpha   90.00
_cell.angle_beta   90.00
_cell.angle_gamma   90.00
#
_symmetry.space_group_name_H-M   'P 1'
#
loop_
_entity.id
_entity.type
_entity.pdbx_description
1 polymer ?
#
loop_
_entity_poly.entity_id
_entity_poly.type
_entity_poly.pdbx_seq_one_letter_code
_entity_poly.pdbx_strand_id
1 'polypeptide(L)'
;MDVLLNECEQRLNSLEQSLSQQESTVERKIVSDSALIETNNGQRKPVSKNRAANLAALQALMEQYPTVFSRESVRPLKIGIQEDLVADDKVSKSKIKRALASYVRSPQYLKSLQEGVDRIGIDASPAGKVTAEEAEHAKGKLKEFHQMRKQRKADQEKEARRKEKEERLSSKLDQLLTLNRQAR
;
A
#
# COMPACT_ATOMS: atom_id res chain seq x y z
N MET A 1 29.61 -31.27 52.58
CA MET A 1 29.52 -30.72 51.21
C MET A 1 28.07 -30.52 50.77
N ASP A 2 27.11 -31.23 51.36
CA ASP A 2 25.73 -31.26 50.88
C ASP A 2 24.88 -30.03 51.22
N VAL A 3 25.29 -29.20 52.18
CA VAL A 3 24.56 -27.96 52.54
C VAL A 3 24.73 -26.88 51.46
N LEU A 4 25.94 -26.76 50.90
CA LEU A 4 26.24 -25.81 49.83
C LEU A 4 25.57 -26.20 48.50
N LEU A 5 25.46 -27.51 48.23
CA LEU A 5 24.73 -28.00 47.06
C LEU A 5 23.23 -27.73 47.16
N ASN A 6 22.64 -27.98 48.34
CA ASN A 6 21.22 -27.69 48.56
C ASN A 6 20.92 -26.18 48.48
N GLU A 7 21.82 -25.33 48.96
CA GLU A 7 21.68 -23.88 48.84
C GLU A 7 21.81 -23.40 47.37
N CYS A 8 22.67 -24.03 46.58
CA CYS A 8 22.78 -23.77 45.13
C CYS A 8 21.54 -24.24 44.37
N GLU A 9 20.97 -25.41 44.70
CA GLU A 9 19.73 -25.91 44.09
C GLU A 9 18.52 -25.02 44.40
N GLN A 10 18.43 -24.51 45.63
CA GLN A 10 17.37 -23.57 46.01
C GLN A 10 17.51 -22.22 45.30
N ARG A 11 18.75 -21.73 45.10
CA ARG A 11 19.02 -20.52 44.30
C ARG A 11 18.69 -20.71 42.82
N LEU A 12 18.97 -21.88 42.25
CA LEU A 12 18.58 -22.22 40.88
C LEU A 12 17.06 -22.25 40.70
N ASN A 13 16.34 -22.95 41.58
CA ASN A 13 14.88 -23.05 41.51
C ASN A 13 14.18 -21.68 41.68
N SER A 14 14.72 -20.81 42.54
CA SER A 14 14.19 -19.44 42.74
C SER A 14 14.48 -18.51 41.54
N LEU A 15 15.61 -18.69 40.86
CA LEU A 15 15.94 -18.01 39.60
C LEU A 15 15.03 -18.47 38.46
N GLU A 16 14.78 -19.78 38.34
CA GLU A 16 13.85 -20.33 37.34
C GLU A 16 12.40 -19.85 37.55
N GLN A 17 11.93 -19.79 38.80
CA GLN A 17 10.61 -19.21 39.11
C GLN A 17 10.54 -17.71 38.76
N SER A 18 11.63 -16.97 38.98
CA SER A 18 11.70 -15.54 38.65
C SER A 18 11.73 -15.30 37.13
N LEU A 19 12.42 -16.15 36.37
CA LEU A 19 12.42 -16.12 34.90
C LEU A 19 11.04 -16.48 34.32
N SER A 20 10.38 -17.51 34.85
CA SER A 20 9.01 -17.88 34.46
C SER A 20 7.99 -16.76 34.74
N GLN A 21 8.16 -16.01 35.84
CA GLN A 21 7.33 -14.84 36.15
C GLN A 21 7.66 -13.65 35.23
N GLN A 22 8.92 -13.46 34.84
CA GLN A 22 9.31 -12.45 33.84
C GLN A 22 8.79 -12.78 32.43
N GLU A 23 8.81 -14.04 32.01
CA GLU A 23 8.24 -14.45 30.71
C GLU A 23 6.72 -14.22 30.67
N SER A 24 5.99 -14.56 31.75
CA SER A 24 4.54 -14.31 31.83
C SER A 24 4.13 -12.83 31.88
N THR A 25 5.04 -11.93 32.30
CA THR A 25 4.80 -10.48 32.31
C THR A 25 5.18 -9.81 30.99
N VAL A 26 6.21 -10.33 30.29
CA VAL A 26 6.56 -9.90 28.93
C VAL A 26 5.47 -10.33 27.92
N GLU A 27 4.95 -11.56 28.03
CA GLU A 27 3.84 -12.02 27.18
C GLU A 27 2.57 -11.18 27.38
N ARG A 28 2.22 -10.79 28.61
CA ARG A 28 1.05 -9.90 28.83
C ARG A 28 1.25 -8.49 28.29
N LYS A 29 2.48 -7.96 28.31
CA LYS A 29 2.75 -6.57 27.87
C LYS A 29 2.80 -6.42 26.34
N ILE A 30 3.16 -7.47 25.60
CA ILE A 30 3.15 -7.47 24.13
C ILE A 30 1.71 -7.47 23.57
N VAL A 31 0.73 -8.00 24.32
CA VAL A 31 -0.67 -8.11 23.89
C VAL A 31 -1.47 -6.80 24.09
N SER A 32 -0.99 -5.88 24.94
CA SER A 32 -1.72 -4.64 25.27
C SER A 32 -1.43 -3.44 24.38
N ASP A 33 -0.28 -3.36 23.71
CA ASP A 33 0.04 -2.26 22.76
C ASP A 33 -0.39 -2.52 21.31
N SER A 34 -0.90 -3.72 21.03
CA SER A 34 -1.39 -4.12 19.70
C SER A 34 -2.91 -3.93 19.53
N ALA A 35 -3.60 -3.34 20.51
CA ALA A 35 -5.06 -3.27 20.61
C ALA A 35 -5.71 -1.93 20.22
N LEU A 36 -5.25 -1.24 19.15
CA LEU A 36 -5.96 -0.07 18.57
C LEU A 36 -5.93 0.02 17.02
N ILE A 37 -5.91 -1.11 16.30
CA ILE A 37 -6.25 -1.12 14.87
C ILE A 37 -7.30 -2.21 14.59
N GLU A 38 -8.47 -2.08 15.22
CA GLU A 38 -9.70 -2.66 14.68
C GLU A 38 -10.23 -1.78 13.55
N THR A 39 -9.60 -1.88 12.38
CA THR A 39 -10.26 -1.46 11.14
C THR A 39 -11.00 -2.66 10.55
N ASN A 40 -12.22 -2.83 11.06
CA ASN A 40 -13.41 -3.35 10.38
C ASN A 40 -13.15 -4.02 9.02
N ASN A 41 -12.89 -5.34 9.04
CA ASN A 41 -12.83 -6.17 7.85
C ASN A 41 -14.24 -6.73 7.57
N GLY A 42 -15.03 -6.00 6.78
CA GLY A 42 -16.35 -6.45 6.32
C GLY A 42 -16.69 -5.78 5.00
N GLN A 43 -16.55 -6.52 3.90
CA GLN A 43 -16.75 -6.12 2.50
C GLN A 43 -15.56 -5.42 1.81
N ARG A 44 -14.52 -6.19 1.48
CA ARG A 44 -13.61 -5.80 0.37
C ARG A 44 -14.39 -5.82 -0.94
N LYS A 45 -15.04 -4.71 -1.28
CA LYS A 45 -15.59 -4.45 -2.62
C LYS A 45 -14.49 -4.70 -3.67
N PRO A 46 -14.81 -5.30 -4.83
CA PRO A 46 -13.79 -5.67 -5.81
C PRO A 46 -12.94 -4.46 -6.18
N VAL A 47 -11.62 -4.63 -6.09
CA VAL A 47 -10.60 -3.58 -6.30
C VAL A 47 -10.82 -2.80 -7.61
N SER A 48 -11.46 -3.43 -8.62
CA SER A 48 -11.78 -2.82 -9.91
C SER A 48 -12.83 -1.71 -9.85
N LYS A 49 -13.91 -1.84 -9.07
CA LYS A 49 -14.97 -0.82 -8.97
C LYS A 49 -14.45 0.45 -8.30
N ASN A 50 -13.55 0.28 -7.33
CA ASN A 50 -12.92 1.40 -6.63
C ASN A 50 -11.98 2.17 -7.57
N ARG A 51 -11.25 1.50 -8.47
CA ARG A 51 -10.36 2.17 -9.42
C ARG A 51 -11.14 3.06 -10.40
N ALA A 52 -12.19 2.55 -11.02
CA ALA A 52 -13.00 3.33 -11.97
C ALA A 52 -13.63 4.56 -11.28
N ALA A 53 -14.18 4.37 -10.08
CA ALA A 53 -14.76 5.47 -9.32
C ALA A 53 -13.72 6.51 -8.85
N ASN A 54 -12.47 6.09 -8.55
CA ASN A 54 -11.38 7.01 -8.24
C ASN A 54 -10.99 7.85 -9.46
N LEU A 55 -10.93 7.23 -10.63
CA LEU A 55 -10.62 7.92 -11.88
C LEU A 55 -11.72 8.92 -12.24
N ALA A 56 -12.99 8.54 -12.11
CA ALA A 56 -14.12 9.44 -12.36
C ALA A 56 -14.11 10.63 -11.39
N ALA A 57 -13.82 10.40 -10.10
CA ALA A 57 -13.70 11.48 -9.13
C ALA A 57 -12.53 12.43 -9.45
N LEU A 58 -11.40 11.89 -9.89
CA LEU A 58 -10.24 12.70 -10.30
C LEU A 58 -10.55 13.52 -11.56
N GLN A 59 -11.24 12.93 -12.54
CA GLN A 59 -11.65 13.63 -13.75
C GLN A 59 -12.54 14.83 -13.43
N ALA A 60 -13.57 14.63 -12.58
CA ALA A 60 -14.44 15.72 -12.16
C ALA A 60 -13.67 16.85 -11.45
N LEU A 61 -12.63 16.50 -10.67
CA LEU A 61 -11.77 17.50 -10.01
C LEU A 61 -10.90 18.27 -11.01
N MET A 62 -10.40 17.59 -12.05
CA MET A 62 -9.61 18.22 -13.12
C MET A 62 -10.47 19.14 -14.00
N GLU A 63 -11.71 18.77 -14.27
CA GLU A 63 -12.67 19.62 -15.00
C GLU A 63 -12.97 20.91 -14.24
N GLN A 64 -13.08 20.83 -12.91
CA GLN A 64 -13.40 21.99 -12.08
C GLN A 64 -12.18 22.89 -11.79
N TYR A 65 -10.98 22.32 -11.72
CA TYR A 65 -9.74 23.02 -11.38
C TYR A 65 -8.59 22.63 -12.34
N PRO A 66 -8.68 23.00 -13.62
CA PRO A 66 -7.71 22.59 -14.64
C PRO A 66 -6.32 23.20 -14.43
N THR A 67 -6.24 24.34 -13.74
CA THR A 67 -4.98 25.01 -13.42
C THR A 67 -4.20 24.24 -12.36
N VAL A 68 -4.87 23.60 -11.41
CA VAL A 68 -4.26 22.91 -10.26
C VAL A 68 -4.05 21.43 -10.52
N PHE A 69 -5.07 20.77 -11.09
CA PHE A 69 -5.04 19.35 -11.36
C PHE A 69 -4.87 19.12 -12.86
N SER A 70 -3.69 18.63 -13.24
CA SER A 70 -3.35 18.25 -14.60
C SER A 70 -2.81 16.83 -14.61
N ARG A 71 -3.07 16.10 -15.71
CA ARG A 71 -2.57 14.74 -15.87
C ARG A 71 -1.19 14.70 -16.55
N GLU A 72 -0.88 15.73 -17.32
CA GLU A 72 0.41 15.87 -18.01
C GLU A 72 1.42 16.59 -17.12
N SER A 73 1.00 17.72 -16.55
CA SER A 73 1.84 18.62 -15.75
C SER A 73 1.46 18.56 -14.27
N VAL A 74 1.80 17.45 -13.62
CA VAL A 74 1.54 17.27 -12.18
C VAL A 74 2.48 18.16 -11.36
N ARG A 75 1.92 18.95 -10.44
CA ARG A 75 2.66 19.83 -9.53
C ARG A 75 2.37 19.52 -8.06
N PRO A 76 3.31 19.81 -7.13
CA PRO A 76 3.08 19.65 -5.69
C PRO A 76 1.91 20.48 -5.19
N LEU A 77 1.01 19.87 -4.42
CA LEU A 77 -0.17 20.56 -3.88
C LEU A 77 0.13 21.22 -2.53
N LYS A 78 -0.61 22.30 -2.22
CA LYS A 78 -0.66 22.91 -0.89
C LYS A 78 -1.02 21.89 0.18
N ILE A 79 -0.35 21.97 1.33
CA ILE A 79 -0.72 21.19 2.52
C ILE A 79 -2.07 21.69 3.03
N GLY A 80 -3.03 20.78 3.23
CA GLY A 80 -4.39 21.14 3.64
C GLY A 80 -5.34 21.51 2.50
N ILE A 81 -4.94 21.36 1.22
CA ILE A 81 -5.79 21.71 0.06
C ILE A 81 -7.17 21.02 0.06
N GLN A 82 -7.33 19.92 0.80
CA GLN A 82 -8.62 19.25 0.96
C GLN A 82 -9.65 20.17 1.62
N GLU A 83 -9.26 20.99 2.59
CA GLU A 83 -10.16 21.88 3.30
C GLU A 83 -10.59 23.04 2.40
N ASP A 84 -9.62 23.62 1.68
CA ASP A 84 -9.87 24.66 0.67
C ASP A 84 -10.86 24.18 -0.41
N LEU A 85 -10.69 22.95 -0.90
CA LEU A 85 -11.58 22.35 -1.90
C LEU A 85 -12.98 22.05 -1.36
N VAL A 86 -13.09 21.74 -0.05
CA VAL A 86 -14.39 21.52 0.59
C VAL A 86 -15.09 22.85 0.84
N ALA A 87 -14.36 23.92 1.17
CA ALA A 87 -14.92 25.25 1.38
C ALA A 87 -15.49 25.87 0.09
N ASP A 88 -14.92 25.55 -1.07
CA ASP A 88 -15.40 26.02 -2.38
C ASP A 88 -16.68 25.26 -2.84
N ASP A 89 -17.02 24.13 -2.21
CA ASP A 89 -18.26 23.33 -2.40
C ASP A 89 -18.61 22.90 -3.84
N LYS A 90 -17.73 23.13 -4.83
CA LYS A 90 -17.95 22.76 -6.24
C LYS A 90 -17.98 21.25 -6.49
N VAL A 91 -17.30 20.49 -5.63
CA VAL A 91 -17.21 19.02 -5.72
C VAL A 91 -17.52 18.40 -4.36
N SER A 92 -18.32 17.33 -4.34
CA SER A 92 -18.65 16.65 -3.08
C SER A 92 -17.40 16.16 -2.33
N LYS A 93 -17.39 16.32 -0.99
CA LYS A 93 -16.30 15.89 -0.08
C LYS A 93 -15.82 14.45 -0.32
N SER A 94 -16.74 13.53 -0.62
CA SER A 94 -16.41 12.12 -0.91
C SER A 94 -15.58 11.97 -2.19
N LYS A 95 -15.94 12.69 -3.26
CA LYS A 95 -15.18 12.70 -4.52
C LYS A 95 -13.82 13.35 -4.33
N ILE A 96 -13.73 14.47 -3.59
CA ILE A 96 -12.45 15.14 -3.29
C ILE A 96 -11.48 14.18 -2.60
N LYS A 97 -11.88 13.56 -1.48
CA LYS A 97 -11.04 12.59 -0.75
C LYS A 97 -10.57 11.47 -1.66
N ARG A 98 -11.47 10.93 -2.46
CA ARG A 98 -11.21 9.81 -3.37
C ARG A 98 -10.22 10.20 -4.49
N ALA A 99 -10.41 11.37 -5.08
CA ALA A 99 -9.54 11.92 -6.12
C ALA A 99 -8.12 12.18 -5.57
N LEU A 100 -8.01 12.91 -4.46
CA LEU A 100 -6.73 13.24 -3.83
C LEU A 100 -5.95 11.98 -3.43
N ALA A 101 -6.64 10.99 -2.85
CA ALA A 101 -6.03 9.72 -2.49
C ALA A 101 -5.41 9.00 -3.71
N SER A 102 -5.99 9.12 -4.91
CA SER A 102 -5.40 8.52 -6.12
C SER A 102 -4.32 9.41 -6.74
N TYR A 103 -4.49 10.72 -6.71
CA TYR A 103 -3.60 11.69 -7.35
C TYR A 103 -2.23 11.75 -6.67
N VAL A 104 -2.22 11.91 -5.34
CA VAL A 104 -0.98 12.08 -4.55
C VAL A 104 -0.13 10.81 -4.51
N ARG A 105 -0.74 9.62 -4.65
CA ARG A 105 -0.03 8.33 -4.74
C ARG A 105 0.44 7.99 -6.16
N SER A 106 0.14 8.83 -7.14
CA SER A 106 0.53 8.62 -8.53
C SER A 106 2.04 8.75 -8.70
N PRO A 107 2.71 7.91 -9.51
CA PRO A 107 4.15 8.05 -9.73
C PRO A 107 4.53 9.40 -10.37
N GLN A 108 3.64 10.01 -11.16
CA GLN A 108 3.84 11.36 -11.70
C GLN A 108 3.88 12.41 -10.58
N TYR A 109 3.03 12.28 -9.56
CA TYR A 109 3.02 13.18 -8.42
C TYR A 109 4.30 13.05 -7.59
N LEU A 110 4.71 11.82 -7.28
CA LEU A 110 5.95 11.57 -6.55
C LEU A 110 7.18 12.12 -7.28
N LYS A 111 7.18 12.14 -8.62
CA LYS A 111 8.25 12.77 -9.43
C LYS A 111 8.26 14.29 -9.33
N SER A 112 7.09 14.92 -9.16
CA SER A 112 6.98 16.38 -9.04
C SER A 112 7.46 16.93 -7.69
N LEU A 113 7.54 16.06 -6.67
CA LEU A 113 8.06 16.41 -5.34
C LEU A 113 9.59 16.50 -5.37
N GLN A 114 10.08 17.67 -5.79
CA GLN A 114 11.50 18.02 -5.74
C GLN A 114 11.70 19.12 -4.70
N GLU A 115 12.86 19.10 -4.05
CA GLU A 115 13.24 20.09 -3.04
C GLU A 115 13.16 21.52 -3.61
N GLY A 116 12.57 22.44 -2.84
CA GLY A 116 12.51 23.85 -3.19
C GLY A 116 11.42 24.24 -4.19
N VAL A 117 10.70 23.26 -4.78
CA VAL A 117 9.58 23.52 -5.68
C VAL A 117 8.39 24.10 -4.92
N ASP A 118 7.77 25.12 -5.51
CA ASP A 118 6.59 25.76 -4.95
C ASP A 118 5.36 24.85 -5.05
N ARG A 119 4.63 24.77 -3.94
CA ARG A 119 3.34 24.11 -3.86
C ARG A 119 2.27 25.03 -4.41
N ILE A 120 1.30 24.47 -5.13
CA ILE A 120 0.19 25.23 -5.68
C ILE A 120 -1.07 25.10 -4.80
N GLY A 121 -1.71 26.23 -4.52
CA GLY A 121 -3.02 26.31 -3.90
C GLY A 121 -4.17 26.13 -4.90
N ILE A 122 -5.40 26.26 -4.42
CA ILE A 122 -6.63 26.14 -5.22
C ILE A 122 -6.72 27.21 -6.33
N ASP A 123 -6.18 28.40 -6.08
CA ASP A 123 -6.13 29.53 -7.04
C ASP A 123 -4.87 29.54 -7.91
N ALA A 124 -4.10 28.44 -7.91
CA ALA A 124 -2.78 28.33 -8.53
C ALA A 124 -1.69 29.27 -7.95
N SER A 125 -1.96 29.93 -6.83
CA SER A 125 -0.98 30.71 -6.07
C SER A 125 0.05 29.81 -5.36
N PRO A 126 1.31 30.26 -5.21
CA PRO A 126 2.32 29.55 -4.45
C PRO A 126 1.94 29.51 -2.96
N ALA A 127 1.96 28.33 -2.37
CA ALA A 127 1.47 28.07 -1.02
C ALA A 127 2.44 27.17 -0.23
N GLY A 128 3.70 27.62 -0.15
CA GLY A 128 4.79 26.93 0.53
C GLY A 128 5.70 26.18 -0.44
N LYS A 129 6.77 25.58 0.09
CA LYS A 129 7.78 24.82 -0.67
C LYS A 129 7.83 23.37 -0.21
N VAL A 130 8.30 22.48 -1.07
CA VAL A 130 8.60 21.08 -0.72
C VAL A 130 9.93 21.03 0.02
N THR A 131 9.96 20.35 1.18
CA THR A 131 11.19 20.19 1.97
C THR A 131 12.09 19.09 1.41
N ALA A 132 13.37 19.09 1.80
CA ALA A 132 14.33 18.06 1.39
C ALA A 132 13.88 16.65 1.84
N GLU A 133 13.37 16.53 3.07
CA GLU A 133 12.88 15.27 3.64
C GLU A 133 11.69 14.70 2.85
N GLU A 134 10.74 15.56 2.47
CA GLU A 134 9.58 15.15 1.66
C GLU A 134 10.00 14.68 0.27
N ALA A 135 10.97 15.37 -0.35
CA ALA A 135 11.51 15.00 -1.65
C ALA A 135 12.28 13.67 -1.58
N GLU A 136 13.04 13.42 -0.52
CA GLU A 136 13.73 12.15 -0.32
C GLU A 136 12.74 10.99 -0.11
N HIS A 137 11.73 11.19 0.74
CA HIS A 137 10.68 10.20 0.95
C HIS A 137 9.92 9.88 -0.36
N ALA A 138 9.63 10.90 -1.18
CA ALA A 138 8.99 10.72 -2.49
C ALA A 138 9.87 9.89 -3.45
N LYS A 139 11.18 10.15 -3.48
CA LYS A 139 12.15 9.35 -4.25
C LYS A 139 12.18 7.90 -3.79
N GLY A 140 12.14 7.65 -2.47
CA GLY A 140 12.04 6.31 -1.89
C GLY A 140 10.79 5.56 -2.37
N LYS A 141 9.62 6.21 -2.26
CA LYS A 141 8.33 5.63 -2.71
C LYS A 141 8.30 5.35 -4.21
N LEU A 142 8.94 6.20 -5.02
CA LEU A 142 9.03 5.98 -6.45
C LEU A 142 9.87 4.73 -6.78
N LYS A 143 10.98 4.51 -6.08
CA LYS A 143 11.81 3.30 -6.22
C LYS A 143 11.02 2.03 -5.85
N GLU A 144 10.33 2.05 -4.71
CA GLU A 144 9.44 0.94 -4.28
C GLU A 144 8.38 0.63 -5.35
N PHE A 145 7.72 1.67 -5.89
CA PHE A 145 6.71 1.51 -6.94
C PHE A 145 7.28 0.84 -8.20
N HIS A 146 8.46 1.25 -8.64
CA HIS A 146 9.12 0.65 -9.79
C HIS A 146 9.50 -0.81 -9.54
N GLN A 147 10.03 -1.13 -8.36
CA GLN A 147 10.40 -2.49 -7.98
C GLN A 147 9.17 -3.42 -7.91
N MET A 148 8.10 -2.97 -7.25
CA MET A 148 6.83 -3.69 -7.18
C MET A 148 6.22 -3.93 -8.56
N ARG A 149 6.31 -2.95 -9.47
CA ARG A 149 5.82 -3.09 -10.84
C ARG A 149 6.64 -4.11 -11.63
N LYS A 150 7.97 -4.13 -11.46
CA LYS A 150 8.86 -5.10 -12.10
C LYS A 150 8.56 -6.53 -11.62
N GLN A 151 8.40 -6.72 -10.31
CA GLN A 151 8.04 -8.01 -9.72
C GLN A 151 6.70 -8.51 -10.24
N ARG A 152 5.64 -7.69 -10.17
CA ARG A 152 4.31 -8.05 -10.68
C ARG A 152 4.32 -8.44 -12.16
N LYS A 153 5.09 -7.73 -13.00
CA LYS A 153 5.22 -8.08 -14.41
C LYS A 153 5.88 -9.45 -14.59
N ALA A 154 6.96 -9.72 -13.85
CA ALA A 154 7.65 -11.01 -13.91
C ALA A 154 6.76 -12.17 -13.44
N ASP A 155 5.96 -11.96 -12.39
CA ASP A 155 5.04 -12.98 -11.89
C ASP A 155 3.90 -13.26 -12.88
N GLN A 156 3.32 -12.22 -13.48
CA GLN A 156 2.31 -12.36 -14.52
C GLN A 156 2.84 -13.11 -15.76
N GLU A 157 4.08 -12.84 -16.17
CA GLU A 157 4.72 -13.55 -17.28
C GLU A 157 4.99 -15.02 -16.96
N LYS A 158 5.44 -15.33 -15.73
CA LYS A 158 5.59 -16.71 -15.27
C LYS A 158 4.26 -17.45 -15.22
N GLU A 159 3.20 -16.80 -14.73
CA GLU A 159 1.86 -17.39 -14.66
C GLU A 159 1.28 -17.62 -16.07
N ALA A 160 1.42 -16.64 -16.97
CA ALA A 160 1.01 -16.78 -18.38
C ALA A 160 1.73 -17.95 -19.05
N ARG A 161 3.05 -18.08 -18.85
CA ARG A 161 3.83 -19.20 -19.39
C ARG A 161 3.42 -20.56 -18.79
N ARG A 162 2.99 -20.61 -17.53
CA ARG A 162 2.46 -21.84 -16.91
C ARG A 162 1.13 -22.22 -17.55
N LYS A 163 0.19 -21.28 -17.67
CA LYS A 163 -1.11 -21.49 -18.31
C LYS A 163 -0.95 -21.96 -19.76
N GLU A 164 -0.07 -21.33 -20.54
CA GLU A 164 0.21 -21.74 -21.92
C GLU A 164 0.74 -23.18 -22.00
N LYS A 165 1.60 -23.60 -21.06
CA LYS A 165 2.08 -24.98 -21.01
C LYS A 165 0.96 -25.96 -20.65
N GLU A 166 0.10 -25.61 -19.69
CA GLU A 166 -1.05 -26.42 -19.28
C GLU A 166 -2.08 -26.55 -20.42
N GLU A 167 -2.35 -25.48 -21.15
CA GLU A 167 -3.19 -25.46 -22.35
C GLU A 167 -2.62 -26.33 -23.48
N ARG A 168 -1.29 -26.28 -23.69
CA ARG A 168 -0.62 -27.17 -24.66
C ARG A 168 -0.69 -28.63 -24.26
N LEU A 169 -0.46 -28.94 -22.99
CA LEU A 169 -0.50 -30.31 -22.46
C LEU A 169 -1.92 -30.89 -22.52
N SER A 170 -2.93 -30.11 -22.13
CA SER A 170 -4.35 -30.52 -22.23
C SER A 170 -4.76 -30.75 -23.69
N SER A 171 -4.44 -29.82 -24.58
CA SER A 171 -4.70 -29.99 -26.02
C SER A 171 -4.04 -31.27 -26.57
N LYS A 172 -2.81 -31.58 -26.12
CA LYS A 172 -2.11 -32.80 -26.55
C LYS A 172 -2.75 -34.06 -25.98
N LEU A 173 -3.20 -34.02 -24.73
CA LEU A 173 -3.92 -35.13 -24.10
C LEU A 173 -5.24 -35.42 -24.84
N ASP A 174 -6.02 -34.40 -25.18
CA ASP A 174 -7.27 -34.56 -25.93
C ASP A 174 -7.04 -35.17 -27.31
N GLN A 175 -5.98 -34.76 -28.02
CA GLN A 175 -5.59 -35.38 -29.28
C GLN A 175 -5.29 -36.88 -29.11
N LEU A 176 -4.53 -37.26 -28.07
CA LEU A 176 -4.19 -38.65 -27.80
C LEU A 176 -5.41 -39.49 -27.43
N LEU A 177 -6.31 -38.95 -26.61
CA LEU A 177 -7.57 -39.62 -26.25
C LEU A 177 -8.45 -39.85 -27.48
N THR A 178 -8.50 -38.88 -28.39
CA THR A 178 -9.26 -38.99 -29.64
C THR A 178 -8.68 -40.08 -30.54
N LEU A 179 -7.36 -40.09 -30.74
CA LEU A 179 -6.66 -41.12 -31.51
C LEU A 179 -6.87 -42.52 -30.91
N ASN A 180 -6.82 -42.65 -29.58
CA ASN A 180 -7.02 -43.95 -28.93
C ASN A 180 -8.46 -44.48 -29.11
N ARG A 181 -9.47 -43.59 -29.10
CA ARG A 181 -10.86 -43.96 -29.36
C ARG A 181 -11.10 -44.41 -30.80
N GLN A 182 -10.40 -43.83 -31.77
CA GLN A 182 -10.51 -44.21 -33.19
C GLN A 182 -9.82 -45.55 -33.52
N ALA A 183 -8.84 -45.94 -32.71
CA ALA A 183 -8.07 -47.18 -32.91
C ALA A 183 -8.70 -48.43 -32.26
N ARG A 184 -9.85 -48.28 -31.59
CA ARG A 184 -10.64 -49.37 -31.00
C ARG A 184 -11.92 -49.58 -31.80
#